data_AF-A0A0C2FNM0-F1
#
_entry.id   AF-A0A0C2FNM0-F1
#
_cell.length_a   1.000
_cell.length_b   1.000
_cell.length_c   1.000
_cell.angle_alpha   90.00
_cell.angle_beta   90.00
_cell.angle_gamma   90.00
#
_symmetry.space_group_name_H-M   'P 1'
#
loop_
_entity.id
_entity.type
_entity.pdbx_description
1 polymer ?
#
loop_
_entity_poly.entity_id
_entity_poly.type
_entity_poly.pdbx_seq_one_letter_code
_entity_poly.pdbx_strand_id
1 'polypeptide(L)'
;MIFNQCPEARKLFPKMKFVNSKPDKKACEFSFQALRFVQVIEGAVMSLDNLPALDPILDNLGRRHGKLEVNGKFRTYYWSTFLECSICIFRKTLSNCRKYPDKDIDHAIILWRYLLRDVMKKIKVGSLMLLLC
;
A
#
# COMPACT_ATOMS: atom_id res chain seq x y z
N MET A 1 1.78 4.56 11.26
CA MET A 1 1.96 3.14 11.65
C MET A 1 3.09 2.51 10.86
N ILE A 2 3.08 2.59 9.52
CA ILE A 2 4.18 2.12 8.66
C ILE A 2 5.54 2.70 9.10
N PHE A 3 5.67 4.02 9.22
CA PHE A 3 6.93 4.66 9.67
C PHE A 3 7.31 4.43 11.14
N ASN A 4 6.44 3.81 11.94
CA ASN A 4 6.78 3.37 13.29
C ASN A 4 7.27 1.92 13.27
N GLN A 5 6.64 1.06 12.46
CA GLN A 5 7.01 -0.35 12.30
C GLN A 5 8.25 -0.54 11.42
N CYS A 6 8.48 0.38 10.49
CA CYS A 6 9.60 0.39 9.56
C CYS A 6 10.11 1.84 9.41
N PRO A 7 10.88 2.36 10.37
CA PRO A 7 11.40 3.73 10.36
C PRO A 7 12.30 4.04 9.15
N GLU A 8 13.01 3.06 8.62
CA GLU A 8 13.89 3.19 7.48
C GLU A 8 13.13 3.46 6.16
N ALA A 9 11.85 3.05 6.06
CA ALA A 9 11.01 3.38 4.91
C ALA A 9 10.81 4.89 4.72
N ARG A 10 11.10 5.72 5.75
CA ARG A 10 11.10 7.19 5.63
C ARG A 10 12.08 7.68 4.56
N LYS A 11 13.17 6.94 4.30
CA LYS A 11 14.15 7.26 3.26
C LYS A 11 13.55 7.27 1.84
N LEU A 12 12.42 6.56 1.64
CA LEU A 12 11.69 6.56 0.38
C LEU A 12 10.95 7.88 0.11
N PHE A 13 10.78 8.72 1.12
CA PHE A 13 9.99 9.94 1.07
C PHE A 13 10.83 11.17 1.47
N PRO A 14 11.89 11.52 0.71
CA PRO A 14 12.84 12.56 1.10
C PRO A 14 12.23 13.97 1.22
N LYS A 15 11.09 14.21 0.55
CA LYS A 15 10.35 15.48 0.63
C LYS A 15 9.36 15.54 1.80
N MET A 16 9.09 14.41 2.45
CA MET A 16 8.14 14.34 3.55
C MET A 16 8.78 14.85 4.83
N LYS A 17 8.12 15.81 5.49
CA LYS A 17 8.57 16.32 6.79
C LYS A 17 8.15 15.38 7.92
N PHE A 18 9.06 15.16 8.86
CA PHE A 18 8.79 14.38 10.07
C PHE A 18 9.04 15.25 11.31
N VAL A 19 8.06 15.30 12.22
CA VAL A 19 8.15 15.98 13.52
C VAL A 19 7.99 14.93 14.61
N ASN A 20 8.96 14.83 15.53
CA ASN A 20 8.98 13.81 16.59
C ASN A 20 8.77 12.39 16.03
N SER A 21 9.49 12.04 14.95
CA SER A 21 9.39 10.75 14.25
C SER A 21 8.02 10.41 13.62
N LYS A 22 7.08 11.36 13.58
CA LYS A 22 5.78 11.21 12.92
C LYS A 22 5.73 12.06 11.66
N PRO A 23 5.10 11.60 10.58
CA PRO A 23 4.91 12.44 9.40
C PRO A 23 4.06 13.66 9.79
N ASP A 24 4.47 14.84 9.32
CA ASP A 24 3.65 16.04 9.45
C ASP A 24 2.41 15.87 8.56
N LYS A 25 1.27 15.56 9.20
CA LYS A 25 0.00 15.31 8.51
C LYS A 25 -0.58 16.56 7.85
N LYS A 26 -0.10 17.75 8.22
CA LYS A 26 -0.51 19.01 7.58
C LYS A 26 0.32 19.31 6.33
N ALA A 27 1.45 18.62 6.14
CA ALA A 27 2.29 18.79 4.97
C ALA A 27 1.61 18.19 3.72
N CYS A 28 1.59 18.97 2.64
CA CYS A 28 1.01 18.57 1.36
C CYS A 28 1.58 17.23 0.85
N GLU A 29 2.89 17.01 1.02
CA GLU A 29 3.58 15.79 0.58
C GLU A 29 3.03 14.52 1.24
N PHE A 30 2.66 14.56 2.53
CA PHE A 30 2.09 13.39 3.19
C PHE A 30 0.71 13.07 2.62
N SER A 31 -0.17 14.07 2.54
CA SER A 31 -1.53 13.92 2.01
C SER A 31 -1.53 13.45 0.56
N PHE A 32 -0.61 13.99 -0.25
CA PHE A 32 -0.46 13.62 -1.66
C PHE A 32 -0.04 12.16 -1.85
N GLN A 33 0.94 11.69 -1.08
CA GLN A 33 1.35 10.29 -1.14
C GLN A 33 0.23 9.38 -0.64
N ALA A 34 -0.40 9.72 0.49
CA ALA A 34 -1.52 8.96 1.04
C ALA A 34 -2.69 8.85 0.06
N LEU A 35 -3.05 9.95 -0.60
CA LEU A 35 -4.13 9.97 -1.61
C LEU A 35 -3.84 9.00 -2.75
N ARG A 36 -2.63 9.02 -3.31
CA ARG A 36 -2.23 8.09 -4.38
C ARG A 36 -2.37 6.62 -3.96
N PHE A 37 -2.01 6.29 -2.73
CA PHE A 37 -2.20 4.94 -2.21
C PHE A 37 -3.68 4.57 -2.12
N VAL A 38 -4.51 5.45 -1.57
CA VAL A 38 -5.95 5.21 -1.44
C VAL A 38 -6.61 5.04 -2.81
N GLN A 39 -6.24 5.87 -3.80
CA GLN A 39 -6.77 5.78 -5.17
C GLN A 39 -6.47 4.43 -5.84
N VAL A 40 -5.28 3.86 -5.62
CA VAL A 40 -4.95 2.53 -6.16
C VAL A 40 -5.82 1.46 -5.52
N ILE A 41 -6.04 1.55 -4.21
CA ILE A 41 -6.87 0.56 -3.49
C ILE A 41 -8.35 0.73 -3.84
N GLU A 42 -8.84 1.96 -3.94
CA GLU A 42 -10.19 2.28 -4.40
C GLU A 42 -10.41 1.73 -5.80
N GLY A 43 -9.50 1.99 -6.75
CA GLY A 43 -9.54 1.41 -8.08
C GLY A 43 -9.63 -0.12 -8.02
N ALA A 44 -8.85 -0.75 -7.13
CA ALA A 44 -8.88 -2.20 -6.95
C ALA A 44 -10.24 -2.72 -6.45
N VAL A 45 -10.87 -2.02 -5.51
CA VAL A 45 -12.22 -2.34 -5.03
C VAL A 45 -13.26 -2.13 -6.12
N MET A 46 -13.18 -1.04 -6.88
CA MET A 46 -14.14 -0.72 -7.93
C MET A 46 -13.99 -1.59 -9.19
N SER A 47 -12.87 -2.29 -9.33
CA SER A 47 -12.58 -3.14 -10.48
C SER A 47 -12.63 -4.63 -10.13
N LEU A 48 -13.27 -5.03 -9.02
CA LEU A 48 -13.36 -6.44 -8.62
C LEU A 48 -13.98 -7.33 -9.71
N ASP A 49 -14.94 -6.78 -10.47
CA ASP A 49 -15.59 -7.48 -11.59
C ASP A 49 -14.81 -7.41 -12.91
N ASN A 50 -13.78 -6.56 -12.99
CA ASN A 50 -12.94 -6.38 -14.17
C ASN A 50 -11.50 -6.01 -13.78
N LEU A 51 -10.81 -6.95 -13.13
CA LEU A 51 -9.43 -6.76 -12.66
C LEU A 51 -8.43 -6.32 -13.75
N PRO A 52 -8.53 -6.76 -15.03
CA PRO A 52 -7.67 -6.27 -16.10
C PRO A 52 -7.69 -4.75 -16.29
N ALA A 53 -8.76 -4.04 -15.87
CA ALA A 53 -8.81 -2.58 -15.93
C ALA A 53 -7.71 -1.89 -15.08
N LEU A 54 -7.14 -2.60 -14.11
CA LEU A 54 -6.06 -2.09 -13.25
C LEU A 54 -4.67 -2.28 -13.84
N ASP A 55 -4.52 -3.15 -14.85
CA ASP A 55 -3.21 -3.53 -15.40
C ASP A 55 -2.35 -2.32 -15.77
N PRO A 56 -2.86 -1.28 -16.49
CA PRO A 56 -2.06 -0.11 -16.82
C PRO A 56 -1.47 0.60 -15.59
N ILE A 57 -2.23 0.70 -14.50
CA ILE A 57 -1.80 1.36 -13.26
C ILE A 57 -0.81 0.47 -12.51
N LEU A 58 -1.14 -0.82 -12.34
CA LEU A 58 -0.33 -1.76 -11.57
C LEU A 58 1.01 -2.07 -12.25
N ASP A 59 1.04 -2.15 -13.58
CA ASP A 59 2.27 -2.35 -14.34
C ASP A 59 3.19 -1.12 -14.25
N ASN A 60 2.63 0.09 -14.32
CA ASN A 60 3.40 1.31 -14.13
C ASN A 60 3.98 1.41 -12.71
N LEU A 61 3.19 1.03 -11.69
CA LEU A 61 3.68 0.94 -10.31
C LEU A 61 4.78 -0.12 -10.17
N GLY A 62 4.60 -1.28 -10.79
CA GLY A 62 5.59 -2.35 -10.84
C GLY A 62 6.91 -1.86 -11.42
N ARG A 63 6.87 -1.24 -12.61
CA ARG A 63 8.07 -0.67 -13.24
C ARG A 63 8.81 0.33 -12.34
N ARG A 64 8.06 1.24 -11.70
CA ARG A 64 8.65 2.24 -10.81
C ARG A 64 9.27 1.64 -9.56
N HIS A 65 8.61 0.67 -8.92
CA HIS A 65 9.14 0.02 -7.72
C HIS A 65 10.27 -0.95 -8.05
N GLY A 66 10.20 -1.69 -9.16
CA GLY A 66 11.30 -2.52 -9.67
C GLY A 66 12.57 -1.71 -9.89
N LYS A 67 12.47 -0.54 -10.54
CA LYS A 67 13.62 0.38 -10.70
C LYS A 67 14.21 0.83 -9.36
N LEU A 68 13.38 1.07 -8.35
CA LEU A 68 13.88 1.43 -7.02
C LEU A 68 14.57 0.25 -6.32
N GLU A 69 14.06 -0.97 -6.50
CA GLU A 69 14.63 -2.19 -5.93
C GLU A 69 15.99 -2.52 -6.54
N VAL A 70 16.11 -2.50 -7.88
CA VAL A 70 17.38 -2.71 -8.60
C VAL A 70 18.45 -1.71 -8.15
N ASN A 71 18.07 -0.46 -7.90
CA ASN A 71 18.99 0.58 -7.42
C ASN A 71 19.28 0.51 -5.90
N GLY A 72 18.83 -0.55 -5.21
CA GLY A 72 19.01 -0.74 -3.77
C GLY A 72 18.23 0.26 -2.89
N LYS A 73 17.34 1.05 -3.48
CA LYS A 73 16.56 2.09 -2.79
C LYS A 73 15.23 1.57 -2.23
N PHE A 74 14.77 0.41 -2.68
CA PHE A 74 13.56 -0.24 -2.19
C PHE A 74 13.86 -1.68 -1.76
N ARG A 75 13.21 -2.15 -0.70
CA ARG A 75 13.35 -3.51 -0.18
C ARG A 75 12.00 -4.22 -0.25
N THR A 76 11.97 -5.43 -0.78
CA THR A 76 10.73 -6.21 -0.90
C THR A 76 9.94 -6.35 0.41
N TYR A 77 10.58 -6.39 1.58
CA TYR A 77 9.88 -6.53 2.86
C TYR A 77 8.99 -5.32 3.21
N TYR A 78 9.19 -4.15 2.58
CA TYR A 78 8.30 -2.99 2.74
C TYR A 78 6.86 -3.31 2.32
N TRP A 79 6.67 -4.19 1.33
CA TRP A 79 5.34 -4.68 0.95
C TRP A 79 4.66 -5.46 2.07
N SER A 80 5.41 -6.31 2.77
CA SER A 80 4.90 -7.08 3.90
C SER A 80 4.52 -6.16 5.07
N THR A 81 5.37 -5.19 5.40
CA THR A 81 5.05 -4.19 6.43
C THR A 81 3.79 -3.38 6.06
N PHE A 82 3.66 -2.99 4.79
CA PHE A 82 2.49 -2.29 4.29
C PHE A 82 1.22 -3.11 4.47
N LEU A 83 1.22 -4.39 4.07
CA LEU A 83 0.08 -5.28 4.21
C LEU A 83 -0.41 -5.37 5.66
N GLU A 84 0.48 -5.70 6.59
CA GLU A 84 0.12 -5.89 7.99
C GLU A 84 -0.33 -4.56 8.63
N CYS A 85 0.31 -3.45 8.26
CA CYS A 85 -0.14 -2.13 8.70
C CYS A 85 -1.54 -1.79 8.17
N SER A 86 -1.82 -2.06 6.90
CA SER A 86 -3.12 -1.79 6.28
C SER A 86 -4.22 -2.63 6.91
N ILE A 87 -3.96 -3.92 7.19
CA ILE A 87 -4.90 -4.81 7.87
C ILE A 87 -5.21 -4.31 9.29
N CYS A 88 -4.16 -3.96 10.05
CA CYS A 88 -4.32 -3.48 11.42
C CYS A 88 -5.11 -2.17 11.49
N ILE A 89 -4.83 -1.20 10.59
CA ILE A 89 -5.62 0.04 10.52
C ILE A 89 -7.05 -0.24 10.08
N PHE A 90 -7.26 -1.08 9.07
CA PHE A 90 -8.60 -1.35 8.55
C PHE A 90 -9.50 -1.99 9.62
N ARG A 91 -8.99 -3.00 10.35
CA ARG A 91 -9.70 -3.59 11.49
C ARG A 91 -10.02 -2.56 12.56
N LYS A 92 -9.01 -1.80 12.98
CA LYS A 92 -9.20 -0.75 13.99
C LYS A 92 -10.28 0.25 13.59
N THR A 93 -10.30 0.66 12.31
CA THR A 93 -11.30 1.59 11.79
C THR A 93 -12.70 0.99 11.84
N LEU A 94 -12.89 -0.25 11.34
CA LEU A 94 -14.20 -0.91 11.34
C LEU A 94 -14.72 -1.16 12.76
N SER A 95 -13.88 -1.65 13.67
CA SER A 95 -14.25 -1.86 15.07
C SER A 95 -14.64 -0.56 15.77
N ASN A 96 -13.93 0.54 15.49
CA ASN A 96 -14.25 1.84 16.07
C ASN A 96 -15.55 2.45 15.54
N CYS A 97 -16.02 2.06 14.35
CA CYS A 97 -17.32 2.49 13.85
C CYS A 97 -18.48 1.95 14.70
N ARG A 98 -18.29 0.82 15.42
CA ARG A 98 -19.35 0.13 16.20
C ARG A 98 -20.64 -0.15 15.40
N LYS A 99 -20.53 -0.18 14.06
CA LYS A 99 -21.64 -0.38 13.12
C LYS A 99 -21.79 -1.84 12.69
N TYR A 100 -20.72 -2.61 12.77
CA TYR A 100 -20.63 -3.94 12.18
C TYR A 100 -20.36 -4.97 13.29
N PRO A 101 -21.01 -6.15 13.25
CA PRO A 101 -20.66 -7.27 14.11
C PRO A 101 -19.20 -7.71 13.90
N ASP A 102 -18.54 -8.21 14.94
CA ASP A 102 -17.14 -8.67 14.87
C ASP A 102 -16.93 -9.72 13.78
N LYS A 103 -17.90 -10.62 13.58
CA LYS A 103 -17.87 -11.63 12.51
C LYS A 103 -17.75 -10.98 11.12
N ASP A 104 -18.48 -9.90 10.85
CA ASP A 104 -18.45 -9.24 9.55
C ASP A 104 -17.16 -8.46 9.35
N ILE A 105 -16.63 -7.87 10.44
CA ILE A 105 -15.31 -7.25 10.44
C ILE A 105 -14.26 -8.28 10.06
N ASP A 106 -14.26 -9.48 10.66
CA ASP A 106 -13.29 -10.52 10.35
C ASP A 106 -13.36 -11.01 8.91
N HIS A 107 -14.56 -11.18 8.35
CA HIS A 107 -14.72 -11.47 6.92
C HIS A 107 -14.15 -10.34 6.05
N ALA A 108 -14.45 -9.09 6.37
CA ALA A 108 -13.91 -7.94 5.64
C ALA A 108 -12.38 -7.88 5.71
N ILE A 109 -11.76 -8.24 6.85
CA ILE A 109 -10.30 -8.31 6.98
C ILE A 109 -9.70 -9.42 6.11
N ILE A 110 -10.35 -10.58 6.02
CA ILE A 110 -9.90 -11.68 5.15
C ILE A 110 -9.93 -11.22 3.68
N LEU A 111 -11.04 -10.62 3.24
CA LEU A 111 -11.17 -10.10 1.88
C LEU A 111 -10.16 -9.01 1.57
N TRP A 112 -9.96 -8.08 2.51
CA TRP A 112 -8.95 -7.02 2.39
C TRP A 112 -7.53 -7.57 2.26
N ARG A 113 -7.20 -8.62 3.02
CA ARG A 113 -5.90 -9.31 2.92
C ARG A 113 -5.71 -9.92 1.54
N TYR A 114 -6.73 -10.56 0.96
CA TYR A 114 -6.65 -11.13 -0.39
C TYR A 114 -6.47 -10.04 -1.44
N LEU A 115 -7.33 -9.01 -1.42
CA LEU A 115 -7.25 -7.89 -2.35
C LEU A 115 -5.85 -7.27 -2.38
N LEU A 116 -5.31 -6.90 -1.21
CA LEU A 116 -3.99 -6.28 -1.15
C LEU A 116 -2.87 -7.24 -1.57
N ARG A 117 -2.97 -8.53 -1.25
CA ARG A 117 -1.98 -9.53 -1.69
C ARG A 117 -1.95 -9.64 -3.20
N ASP A 118 -3.11 -9.68 -3.85
CA ASP A 118 -3.19 -9.82 -5.30
C ASP A 118 -2.73 -8.56 -6.02
N VAL A 119 -3.11 -7.37 -5.53
CA VAL A 119 -2.57 -6.08 -6.01
C VAL A 119 -1.05 -6.05 -5.92
N MET A 120 -0.47 -6.40 -4.76
CA MET A 120 0.99 -6.43 -4.59
C MET A 120 1.67 -7.49 -5.47
N LYS A 121 1.04 -8.66 -5.64
CA LYS A 121 1.56 -9.73 -6.51
C LYS A 121 1.66 -9.23 -7.96
N LYS A 122 0.62 -8.56 -8.45
CA LYS A 122 0.62 -7.96 -9.80
C LYS A 122 1.69 -6.88 -9.95
N ILE A 123 1.83 -5.98 -8.98
CA ILE A 123 2.91 -4.97 -8.96
C ILE A 123 4.29 -5.65 -9.03
N LYS A 124 4.53 -6.72 -8.28
CA LYS A 124 5.80 -7.46 -8.29
C LYS A 124 6.10 -8.13 -9.63
N VAL A 125 5.09 -8.66 -10.33
CA VAL A 125 5.27 -9.22 -11.69
C VAL A 125 5.73 -8.12 -12.66
N GLY A 126 5.13 -6.93 -12.59
CA GLY A 126 5.58 -5.78 -13.39
C GLY A 126 7.02 -5.34 -13.08
N SER A 127 7.51 -5.57 -11.86
CA SER A 127 8.92 -5.35 -11.50
C SER A 127 9.88 -6.36 -12.15
N LEU A 128 9.47 -7.63 -12.28
CA LEU A 128 10.29 -8.71 -12.84
C LEU A 128 10.49 -8.60 -14.36
N MET A 129 9.51 -8.06 -15.09
CA MET A 129 9.67 -7.81 -16.54
C MET A 129 10.79 -6.81 -16.87
N LEU A 130 11.16 -5.91 -15.96
CA LEU A 130 12.32 -5.02 -16.13
C LEU A 130 13.68 -5.70 -15.90
N LEU A 131 13.72 -6.87 -15.26
CA LEU A 131 14.96 -7.63 -15.05
C LEU A 131 15.28 -8.56 -16.23
N LEU A 132 14.31 -8.76 -17.13
CA LEU A 132 14.41 -9.66 -18.28
C LEU A 132 14.60 -8.91 -19.62
N CYS A 133 14.58 -7.58 -19.60
CA CYS A 133 14.87 -6.69 -20.74
C CYS A 133 16.14 -5.90 -20.46
#